data_AF-A0A920BZJ0-F1
#
_entry.id   AF-A0A920BZJ0-F1
#
_cell.length_a   1.000
_cell.length_b   1.000
_cell.length_c   1.000
_cell.angle_alpha   90.00
_cell.angle_beta   90.00
_cell.angle_gamma   90.00
#
_symmetry.space_group_name_H-M   'P 1'
#
loop_
_entity.id
_entity.type
_entity.pdbx_description
1 polymer ?
#
loop_
_entity_poly.entity_id
_entity_poly.type
_entity_poly.pdbx_seq_one_letter_code
_entity_poly.pdbx_strand_id
1 'polypeptide(L)'
;MKIIKDFRAFKSEVENSDGNSHPSSFQDKTFHIILRRLAMKLNEADFSLGEFDHLYINFSTCLNEGLIRPANRKIDRYHPWYRYYDIGVSQKLYDDLGENDCTAFAIDGVKQILLNFFATDESSKKLVNESVEKVMTEGAEMLVRYKEKQAAKTKATVYLRLLDNGYYSPLLCVYDLENNEILREDLPATLETSLIGNIQLSSRRVTVKPKKNVLTQDLNPISFEF
;
A
#
# COMPACT_ATOMS: atom_id res chain seq x y z
N MET A 1 14.80 -6.06 -9.08
CA MET A 1 13.74 -5.07 -9.37
C MET A 1 13.21 -4.54 -8.05
N LYS A 2 12.66 -3.32 -8.03
CA LYS A 2 12.15 -2.70 -6.80
C LYS A 2 10.67 -3.04 -6.61
N ILE A 3 10.36 -3.53 -5.41
CA ILE A 3 9.00 -3.83 -4.97
C ILE A 3 8.28 -2.51 -4.69
N ILE A 4 7.01 -2.42 -5.09
CA ILE A 4 6.19 -1.24 -4.82
C ILE A 4 6.12 -0.93 -3.31
N LYS A 5 6.21 0.36 -2.97
CA LYS A 5 6.12 0.85 -1.59
C LYS A 5 5.02 1.88 -1.39
N ASP A 6 4.71 2.69 -2.40
CA ASP A 6 3.82 3.82 -2.24
C ASP A 6 3.10 4.17 -3.54
N PHE A 7 1.87 4.65 -3.39
CA PHE A 7 1.13 5.33 -4.44
C PHE A 7 0.80 6.74 -3.96
N ARG A 8 0.86 7.72 -4.86
CA ARG A 8 0.37 9.08 -4.57
C ARG A 8 -0.48 9.59 -5.71
N ALA A 9 -1.58 10.23 -5.39
CA ALA A 9 -2.46 10.85 -6.36
C ALA A 9 -2.25 12.36 -6.42
N PHE A 10 -2.34 12.90 -7.64
CA PHE A 10 -2.25 14.31 -7.97
C PHE A 10 -3.27 14.64 -9.07
N LYS A 11 -3.48 15.94 -9.30
CA LYS A 11 -4.27 16.43 -10.43
C LYS A 11 -3.59 17.61 -11.12
N SER A 12 -3.84 17.79 -12.42
CA SER A 12 -3.27 18.91 -13.19
C SER A 12 -4.15 19.35 -14.36
N GLU A 13 -4.18 20.66 -14.62
CA GLU A 13 -4.81 21.27 -15.80
C GLU A 13 -3.75 21.75 -16.82
N VAL A 14 -2.48 21.51 -16.51
CA VAL A 14 -1.33 21.79 -17.36
C VAL A 14 -0.58 20.49 -17.62
N GLU A 15 0.07 20.39 -18.78
CA GLU A 15 0.76 19.16 -19.15
C GLU A 15 1.85 18.82 -18.12
N ASN A 16 1.86 17.55 -17.69
CA ASN A 16 2.83 17.02 -16.74
C ASN A 16 4.17 16.74 -17.44
N SER A 17 4.86 17.80 -17.83
CA SER A 17 6.11 17.77 -18.59
C SER A 17 7.19 18.65 -17.95
N ASP A 18 8.45 18.41 -18.32
CA ASP A 18 9.57 19.23 -17.86
C ASP A 18 9.37 20.71 -18.21
N GLY A 19 9.66 21.60 -17.27
CA GLY A 19 9.48 23.04 -17.44
C GLY A 19 8.12 23.56 -16.98
N ASN A 20 7.10 22.70 -16.88
CA ASN A 20 5.81 23.04 -16.29
C ASN A 20 5.79 22.80 -14.78
N SER A 21 4.92 23.52 -14.08
CA SER A 21 4.66 23.34 -12.65
C SER A 21 4.29 21.90 -12.31
N HIS A 22 4.68 21.45 -11.12
CA HIS A 22 4.30 20.12 -10.64
C HIS A 22 2.77 19.99 -10.47
N PRO A 23 2.21 18.78 -10.65
CA PRO A 23 0.81 18.51 -10.36
C PRO A 23 0.41 18.90 -8.92
N SER A 24 -0.82 19.37 -8.75
CA SER A 24 -1.37 19.76 -7.46
C SER A 24 -1.82 18.53 -6.66
N SER A 25 -1.86 18.65 -5.33
CA SER A 25 -2.24 17.56 -4.45
C SER A 25 -3.69 17.12 -4.69
N PHE A 26 -3.92 15.82 -4.76
CA PHE A 26 -5.26 15.25 -4.69
C PHE A 26 -5.77 15.36 -3.24
N GLN A 27 -6.85 16.09 -2.98
CA GLN A 27 -7.28 16.44 -1.62
C GLN A 27 -8.28 15.45 -0.99
N ASP A 28 -8.21 14.17 -1.39
CA ASP A 28 -9.08 13.12 -0.85
C ASP A 28 -8.30 12.17 0.06
N LYS A 29 -8.52 12.30 1.37
CA LYS A 29 -7.87 11.44 2.37
C LYS A 29 -8.29 9.98 2.25
N THR A 30 -9.55 9.72 1.94
CA THR A 30 -10.10 8.36 1.81
C THR A 30 -9.43 7.66 0.64
N PHE A 31 -9.30 8.33 -0.51
CA PHE A 31 -8.61 7.78 -1.65
C PHE A 31 -7.13 7.48 -1.37
N HIS A 32 -6.42 8.37 -0.66
CA HIS A 32 -5.03 8.10 -0.26
C HIS A 32 -4.91 6.87 0.65
N ILE A 33 -5.88 6.62 1.52
CA ILE A 33 -5.90 5.41 2.36
C ILE A 33 -6.11 4.16 1.50
N ILE A 34 -7.03 4.21 0.52
CA ILE A 34 -7.26 3.12 -0.44
C ILE A 34 -5.98 2.81 -1.23
N LEU A 35 -5.30 3.85 -1.73
CA LEU A 35 -4.01 3.71 -2.40
C LEU A 35 -2.95 3.06 -1.51
N ARG A 36 -2.86 3.46 -0.24
CA ARG A 36 -1.94 2.82 0.72
C ARG A 36 -2.28 1.35 0.97
N ARG A 37 -3.57 1.00 1.08
CA ARG A 37 -4.02 -0.41 1.18
C ARG A 37 -3.57 -1.20 -0.04
N LEU A 38 -3.74 -0.66 -1.25
CA LEU A 38 -3.28 -1.31 -2.47
C LEU A 38 -1.76 -1.48 -2.51
N ALA A 39 -0.99 -0.46 -2.11
CA ALA A 39 0.48 -0.58 -2.01
C ALA A 39 0.87 -1.69 -1.03
N MET A 40 0.26 -1.72 0.15
CA MET A 40 0.51 -2.76 1.15
C MET A 40 0.21 -4.16 0.61
N LYS A 41 -0.91 -4.32 -0.10
CA LYS A 41 -1.32 -5.63 -0.61
C LYS A 41 -0.42 -6.13 -1.74
N LEU A 42 -0.06 -5.26 -2.66
CA LEU A 42 0.89 -5.57 -3.73
C LEU A 42 2.30 -5.82 -3.18
N ASN A 43 2.71 -5.08 -2.14
CA ASN A 43 4.00 -5.27 -1.47
C ASN A 43 4.09 -6.64 -0.76
N GLU A 44 3.02 -7.09 -0.10
CA GLU A 44 2.95 -8.43 0.52
C GLU A 44 3.24 -9.57 -0.46
N ALA A 45 2.89 -9.36 -1.73
CA ALA A 45 3.09 -10.30 -2.83
C ALA A 45 4.35 -10.00 -3.67
N ASP A 46 5.25 -9.14 -3.16
CA ASP A 46 6.51 -8.75 -3.82
C ASP A 46 6.32 -8.16 -5.25
N PHE A 47 5.17 -7.54 -5.52
CA PHE A 47 4.89 -6.93 -6.84
C PHE A 47 5.88 -5.80 -7.15
N SER A 48 6.46 -5.83 -8.35
CA SER A 48 7.57 -4.95 -8.72
C SER A 48 7.19 -3.94 -9.79
N LEU A 49 7.68 -2.71 -9.64
CA LEU A 49 7.58 -1.64 -10.67
C LEU A 49 8.86 -1.54 -11.52
N GLY A 50 9.80 -2.48 -11.38
CA GLY A 50 11.07 -2.48 -12.13
C GLY A 50 12.15 -1.67 -11.42
N GLU A 51 12.35 -0.42 -11.81
CA GLU A 51 13.51 0.40 -11.39
C GLU A 51 13.22 1.36 -10.22
N PHE A 52 11.95 1.57 -9.90
CA PHE A 52 11.44 2.52 -8.91
C PHE A 52 10.41 1.84 -8.01
N ASP A 53 10.03 2.46 -6.90
CA ASP A 53 9.11 1.85 -5.91
C ASP A 53 7.93 2.75 -5.50
N HIS A 54 7.87 3.98 -6.03
CA HIS A 54 6.76 4.90 -5.78
C HIS A 54 6.06 5.25 -7.12
N LEU A 55 4.76 4.97 -7.23
CA LEU A 55 3.98 5.32 -8.41
C LEU A 55 3.14 6.57 -8.14
N TYR A 56 3.39 7.63 -8.89
CA TYR A 56 2.62 8.88 -8.78
C TYR A 56 1.60 8.93 -9.91
N ILE A 57 0.31 8.96 -9.56
CA ILE A 57 -0.81 9.02 -10.50
C ILE A 57 -1.25 10.47 -10.61
N ASN A 58 -1.33 10.97 -11.84
CA ASN A 58 -1.78 12.33 -12.13
C ASN A 58 -3.04 12.31 -13.00
N PHE A 59 -4.16 12.74 -12.46
CA PHE A 59 -5.39 12.94 -13.23
C PHE A 59 -5.32 14.29 -13.96
N SER A 60 -5.35 14.26 -15.29
CA SER A 60 -5.07 15.44 -16.12
C SER A 60 -6.14 15.72 -17.15
N THR A 61 -6.52 17.00 -17.29
CA THR A 61 -7.42 17.47 -18.35
C THR A 61 -6.71 17.71 -19.68
N CYS A 62 -5.37 17.64 -19.69
CA CYS A 62 -4.55 17.79 -20.90
C CYS A 62 -4.49 16.52 -21.77
N LEU A 63 -5.17 15.46 -21.33
CA LEU A 63 -5.21 14.15 -21.95
C LEU A 63 -6.67 13.78 -22.23
N ASN A 64 -6.92 13.16 -23.37
CA ASN A 64 -8.24 12.62 -23.69
C ASN A 64 -8.69 11.65 -22.59
N GLU A 65 -9.97 11.72 -22.22
CA GLU A 65 -10.52 10.89 -21.17
C GLU A 65 -10.22 9.40 -21.38
N GLY A 66 -9.71 8.74 -20.34
CA GLY A 66 -9.33 7.32 -20.36
C GLY A 66 -7.96 7.02 -20.98
N LEU A 67 -7.28 8.00 -21.60
CA LEU A 67 -5.92 7.79 -22.10
C LEU A 67 -4.92 7.76 -20.94
N ILE A 68 -4.09 6.72 -20.90
CA ILE A 68 -3.08 6.53 -19.86
C ILE A 68 -1.70 6.48 -20.49
N ARG A 69 -0.74 7.23 -19.92
CA ARG A 69 0.66 7.21 -20.38
C ARG A 69 1.65 7.56 -19.26
N PRO A 70 2.91 7.15 -19.37
CA PRO A 70 3.98 7.74 -18.56
C PRO A 70 4.04 9.26 -18.81
N ALA A 71 4.24 10.03 -17.74
CA ALA A 71 4.38 11.48 -17.88
C ALA A 71 5.66 11.83 -18.64
N ASN A 72 5.63 12.93 -19.39
CA ASN A 72 6.78 13.43 -20.14
C ASN A 72 7.73 14.27 -19.26
N ARG A 73 8.07 13.73 -18.09
CA ARG A 73 9.06 14.32 -17.17
C ARG A 73 10.32 13.47 -17.15
N LYS A 74 11.47 14.14 -17.15
CA LYS A 74 12.74 13.46 -16.88
C LYS A 74 12.73 12.88 -15.49
N ILE A 75 13.45 11.77 -15.37
CA ILE A 75 13.72 11.14 -14.08
C ILE A 75 14.49 12.14 -13.22
N ASP A 76 13.94 12.47 -12.05
CA ASP A 76 14.65 13.27 -11.07
C ASP A 76 15.89 12.49 -10.57
N ARG A 77 17.07 13.09 -10.75
CA ARG A 77 18.35 12.48 -10.34
C ARG A 77 18.48 12.37 -8.83
N TYR A 78 17.88 13.30 -8.08
CA TYR A 78 17.88 13.30 -6.62
C TYR A 78 16.77 12.42 -6.04
N HIS A 79 15.69 12.24 -6.81
CA HIS A 79 14.55 11.43 -6.41
C HIS A 79 14.20 10.31 -7.43
N PRO A 80 15.16 9.42 -7.78
CA PRO A 80 14.97 8.45 -8.86
C PRO A 80 13.99 7.32 -8.53
N TRP A 81 13.41 7.31 -7.32
CA TRP A 81 12.54 6.26 -6.81
C TRP A 81 11.05 6.43 -7.13
N TYR A 82 10.64 7.52 -7.79
CA TYR A 82 9.25 7.69 -8.24
C TYR A 82 9.12 7.98 -9.73
N ARG A 83 7.98 7.63 -10.33
CA ARG A 83 7.59 8.04 -11.69
C ARG A 83 6.14 8.48 -11.72
N TYR A 84 5.86 9.47 -12.57
CA TYR A 84 4.50 9.91 -12.84
C TYR A 84 3.88 9.14 -14.00
N TYR A 85 2.62 8.77 -13.85
CA TYR A 85 1.74 8.28 -14.90
C TYR A 85 0.51 9.16 -14.93
N ASP A 86 0.17 9.61 -16.13
CA ASP A 86 -0.97 10.49 -16.36
C ASP A 86 -2.19 9.67 -16.79
N ILE A 87 -3.36 10.07 -16.29
CA ILE A 87 -4.67 9.55 -16.67
C ILE A 87 -5.50 10.74 -17.17
N GLY A 88 -5.98 10.66 -18.41
CA GLY A 88 -6.86 11.68 -18.97
C GLY A 88 -8.24 11.66 -18.34
N VAL A 89 -8.73 12.83 -17.95
CA VAL A 89 -10.07 13.05 -17.39
C VAL A 89 -10.72 14.27 -18.03
N SER A 90 -12.05 14.28 -18.18
CA SER A 90 -12.77 15.49 -18.56
C SER A 90 -12.70 16.55 -17.46
N GLN A 91 -12.93 17.83 -17.82
CA GLN A 91 -12.98 18.93 -16.85
C GLN A 91 -14.03 18.66 -15.76
N LYS A 92 -15.20 18.14 -16.13
CA LYS A 92 -16.24 17.77 -15.17
C LYS A 92 -15.73 16.76 -14.14
N LEU A 93 -15.12 15.66 -14.60
CA LEU A 93 -14.52 14.68 -13.70
C LEU A 93 -13.42 15.31 -12.84
N TYR A 94 -12.57 16.15 -13.43
CA TYR A 94 -11.51 16.85 -12.70
C TYR A 94 -12.03 17.69 -11.53
N ASP A 95 -13.13 18.42 -11.76
CA ASP A 95 -13.79 19.23 -10.75
C ASP A 95 -14.42 18.35 -9.66
N ASP A 96 -15.00 17.20 -10.05
CA ASP A 96 -15.63 16.24 -9.14
C ASP A 96 -14.62 15.40 -8.32
N LEU A 97 -13.36 15.28 -8.79
CA LEU A 97 -12.32 14.47 -8.16
C LEU A 97 -11.98 14.98 -6.74
N GLY A 98 -12.32 14.16 -5.76
CA GLY A 98 -12.07 14.38 -4.33
C GLY A 98 -13.22 15.04 -3.57
N GLU A 99 -14.32 15.37 -4.24
CA GLU A 99 -15.55 15.87 -3.62
C GLU A 99 -16.71 14.87 -3.76
N ASN A 100 -16.77 14.12 -4.87
CA ASN A 100 -17.76 13.10 -5.16
C ASN A 100 -17.19 11.67 -5.03
N ASP A 101 -18.05 10.64 -5.04
CA ASP A 101 -17.65 9.22 -5.08
C ASP A 101 -17.05 8.81 -6.43
N CYS A 102 -15.92 9.42 -6.78
CA CYS A 102 -15.11 9.10 -7.94
C CYS A 102 -14.06 8.02 -7.63
N THR A 103 -14.10 7.45 -6.42
CA THR A 103 -13.13 6.47 -5.92
C THR A 103 -12.99 5.28 -6.85
N ALA A 104 -14.11 4.71 -7.30
CA ALA A 104 -14.14 3.54 -8.18
C ALA A 104 -13.49 3.83 -9.55
N PHE A 105 -13.73 5.02 -10.10
CA PHE A 105 -13.08 5.46 -11.34
C PHE A 105 -11.57 5.64 -11.13
N ALA A 106 -11.18 6.36 -10.08
CA ALA A 106 -9.80 6.67 -9.80
C ALA A 106 -8.96 5.41 -9.55
N ILE A 107 -9.51 4.43 -8.81
CA ILE A 107 -8.84 3.15 -8.56
C ILE A 107 -8.78 2.27 -9.80
N ASP A 108 -9.79 2.29 -10.67
CA ASP A 108 -9.71 1.58 -11.96
C ASP A 108 -8.61 2.19 -12.84
N GLY A 109 -8.47 3.51 -12.88
CA GLY A 109 -7.36 4.17 -13.54
C GLY A 109 -5.98 3.70 -13.04
N VAL A 110 -5.81 3.57 -11.73
CA VAL A 110 -4.58 3.03 -11.10
C VAL A 110 -4.37 1.56 -11.52
N LYS A 111 -5.44 0.75 -11.49
CA LYS A 111 -5.42 -0.65 -11.94
C LYS A 111 -4.97 -0.76 -13.40
N GLN A 112 -5.49 0.07 -14.30
CA GLN A 112 -5.10 0.07 -15.70
C GLN A 112 -3.62 0.44 -15.88
N ILE A 113 -3.07 1.37 -15.09
CA ILE A 113 -1.62 1.63 -15.08
C ILE A 113 -0.84 0.36 -14.71
N LEU A 114 -1.24 -0.32 -13.62
CA LEU A 114 -0.57 -1.54 -13.15
C LEU A 114 -0.60 -2.65 -14.22
N LEU A 115 -1.77 -2.87 -14.83
CA LEU A 115 -1.96 -3.92 -15.82
C LEU A 115 -1.20 -3.65 -17.13
N ASN A 116 -1.21 -2.41 -17.61
CA ASN A 116 -0.67 -2.08 -18.94
C ASN A 116 0.85 -1.89 -18.93
N PHE A 117 1.45 -1.53 -17.80
CA PHE A 117 2.86 -1.15 -17.74
C PHE A 117 3.73 -2.04 -16.85
N PHE A 118 3.15 -2.78 -15.90
CA PHE A 118 3.93 -3.51 -14.89
C PHE A 118 3.58 -4.99 -14.78
N ALA A 119 2.34 -5.38 -15.09
CA ALA A 119 1.90 -6.77 -15.07
C ALA A 119 2.28 -7.49 -16.37
N THR A 120 3.49 -8.06 -16.42
CA THR A 120 4.06 -8.68 -17.63
C THR A 120 3.49 -10.05 -17.99
N ASP A 121 2.87 -10.74 -17.03
CA ASP A 121 2.35 -12.10 -17.18
C ASP A 121 0.97 -12.27 -16.52
N GLU A 122 0.28 -13.36 -16.84
CA GLU A 122 -1.07 -13.62 -16.32
C GLU A 122 -1.14 -13.76 -14.79
N SER A 123 -0.05 -14.22 -14.14
CA SER A 123 0.00 -14.30 -12.69
C SER A 123 0.04 -12.90 -12.06
N SER A 124 0.87 -12.01 -12.59
CA SER A 124 0.96 -10.62 -12.15
C SER A 124 -0.32 -9.84 -12.45
N LYS A 125 -0.99 -10.08 -13.58
CA LYS A 125 -2.29 -9.47 -13.90
C LYS A 125 -3.38 -9.94 -12.95
N LYS A 126 -3.44 -11.25 -12.67
CA LYS A 126 -4.37 -11.81 -11.70
C LYS A 126 -4.17 -11.21 -10.31
N LEU A 127 -2.91 -11.12 -9.87
CA LEU A 127 -2.53 -10.49 -8.60
C LEU A 127 -3.02 -9.03 -8.50
N VAL A 128 -2.84 -8.24 -9.56
CA VAL A 128 -3.33 -6.84 -9.59
C VAL A 128 -4.86 -6.79 -9.47
N ASN A 129 -5.59 -7.63 -10.22
CA ASN A 129 -7.04 -7.69 -10.14
C ASN A 129 -7.53 -8.07 -8.74
N GLU A 130 -7.00 -9.15 -8.18
CA GLU A 130 -7.36 -9.63 -6.83
C GLU A 130 -7.00 -8.62 -5.75
N SER A 131 -5.87 -7.91 -5.88
CA SER A 131 -5.46 -6.89 -4.91
C SER A 131 -6.42 -5.70 -4.93
N VAL A 132 -6.83 -5.23 -6.10
CA VAL A 132 -7.81 -4.14 -6.23
C VAL A 132 -9.17 -4.58 -5.69
N GLU A 133 -9.64 -5.78 -6.03
CA GLU A 133 -10.90 -6.32 -5.52
C GLU A 133 -10.90 -6.40 -4.00
N LYS A 134 -9.84 -6.95 -3.38
CA LYS A 134 -9.72 -7.04 -1.92
C LYS A 134 -9.73 -5.67 -1.25
N VAL A 135 -8.99 -4.71 -1.78
CA VAL A 135 -8.96 -3.34 -1.22
C VAL A 135 -10.36 -2.71 -1.25
N MET A 136 -11.11 -2.91 -2.32
CA MET A 136 -12.45 -2.32 -2.49
C MET A 136 -13.53 -3.05 -1.69
N THR A 137 -13.39 -4.35 -1.44
CA THR A 137 -14.39 -5.18 -0.74
C THR A 137 -14.13 -5.31 0.75
N GLU A 138 -12.87 -5.51 1.17
CA GLU A 138 -12.50 -5.71 2.58
C GLU A 138 -12.16 -4.40 3.30
N GLY A 139 -11.70 -3.38 2.59
CA GLY A 139 -11.44 -2.05 3.15
C GLY A 139 -10.55 -2.08 4.41
N ALA A 140 -11.06 -1.57 5.52
CA ALA A 140 -10.35 -1.50 6.80
C ALA A 140 -10.10 -2.86 7.45
N GLU A 141 -10.87 -3.89 7.09
CA GLU A 141 -10.67 -5.25 7.60
C GLU A 141 -9.63 -6.05 6.81
N MET A 142 -9.14 -5.49 5.68
CA MET A 142 -8.16 -6.16 4.84
C MET A 142 -6.88 -6.47 5.62
N LEU A 143 -6.55 -7.76 5.70
CA LEU A 143 -5.34 -8.24 6.35
C LEU A 143 -4.17 -8.27 5.35
N VAL A 144 -3.06 -7.68 5.79
CA VAL A 144 -1.77 -7.73 5.09
C VAL A 144 -0.73 -8.31 6.02
N ARG A 145 -0.14 -9.44 5.64
CA ARG A 145 0.97 -10.08 6.34
C ARG A 145 2.15 -9.12 6.37
N TYR A 146 2.60 -8.80 7.58
CA TYR A 146 3.69 -7.85 7.79
C TYR A 146 4.96 -8.53 8.25
N LYS A 147 4.86 -9.41 9.24
CA LYS A 147 6.00 -10.15 9.79
C LYS A 147 5.60 -11.56 10.14
N GLU A 148 6.56 -12.47 10.01
CA GLU A 148 6.38 -13.88 10.30
C GLU A 148 7.61 -14.43 11.02
N LYS A 149 7.39 -15.36 11.94
CA LYS A 149 8.43 -16.13 12.59
C LYS A 149 8.00 -17.59 12.70
N GLN A 150 8.76 -18.46 12.06
CA GLN A 150 8.65 -19.91 12.23
C GLN A 150 9.54 -20.36 13.39
N ALA A 151 9.02 -21.24 14.25
CA ALA A 151 9.74 -22.05 15.21
C ALA A 151 9.56 -23.54 14.88
N ALA A 152 10.17 -24.43 15.68
CA ALA A 152 10.15 -25.86 15.38
C ALA A 152 8.75 -26.50 15.36
N LYS A 153 7.78 -25.95 16.11
CA LYS A 153 6.43 -26.50 16.25
C LYS A 153 5.31 -25.49 16.02
N THR A 154 5.66 -24.22 15.83
CA THR A 154 4.69 -23.12 15.78
C THR A 154 5.14 -22.07 14.78
N LYS A 155 4.18 -21.29 14.29
CA LYS A 155 4.38 -20.15 13.42
C LYS A 155 3.62 -18.96 13.97
N ALA A 156 4.26 -17.82 14.11
CA ALA A 156 3.60 -16.58 14.50
C ALA A 156 3.64 -15.58 13.35
N THR A 157 2.50 -14.98 13.05
CA THR A 157 2.35 -13.97 12.01
C THR A 157 1.72 -12.72 12.61
N VAL A 158 2.32 -11.56 12.33
CA VAL A 158 1.68 -10.26 12.57
C VAL A 158 1.12 -9.78 11.23
N TYR A 159 -0.18 -9.59 11.21
CA TYR A 159 -0.91 -8.92 10.14
C TYR A 159 -1.12 -7.45 10.49
N LEU A 160 -1.28 -6.60 9.47
CA LEU A 160 -1.68 -5.21 9.59
C LEU A 160 -3.02 -5.01 8.90
N ARG A 161 -3.92 -4.30 9.58
CA ARG A 161 -5.05 -3.60 8.97
C ARG A 161 -4.71 -2.12 8.93
N LEU A 162 -4.99 -1.44 7.81
CA LEU A 162 -4.92 0.01 7.74
C LEU A 162 -6.35 0.56 7.85
N LEU A 163 -6.66 1.25 8.94
CA LEU A 163 -7.97 1.78 9.25
C LEU A 163 -8.26 3.08 8.46
N ASP A 164 -9.53 3.47 8.36
CA ASP A 164 -9.95 4.69 7.62
C ASP A 164 -9.50 6.00 8.28
N ASN A 165 -9.05 5.95 9.53
CA ASN A 165 -8.41 7.08 10.21
C ASN A 165 -6.88 7.15 9.96
N GLY A 166 -6.33 6.22 9.16
CA GLY A 166 -4.91 6.14 8.84
C GLY A 166 -4.04 5.42 9.89
N TYR A 167 -4.62 4.91 10.98
CA TYR A 167 -3.89 4.08 11.95
C TYR A 167 -3.75 2.64 11.44
N TYR A 168 -2.62 2.03 11.76
CA TYR A 168 -2.45 0.59 11.67
C TYR A 168 -3.06 -0.09 12.90
N SER A 169 -3.86 -1.13 12.68
CA SER A 169 -4.35 -2.05 13.72
C SER A 169 -3.72 -3.42 13.53
N PRO A 170 -2.63 -3.73 14.24
CA PRO A 170 -1.91 -4.98 14.05
C PRO A 170 -2.62 -6.14 14.74
N LEU A 171 -2.61 -7.31 14.10
CA LEU A 171 -3.18 -8.55 14.61
C LEU A 171 -2.09 -9.60 14.70
N LEU A 172 -1.90 -10.17 15.89
CA LEU A 172 -0.99 -11.29 16.11
C LEU A 172 -1.78 -12.61 16.04
N CYS A 173 -1.35 -13.51 15.15
CA CYS A 173 -1.85 -14.88 15.10
C CYS A 173 -0.70 -15.86 15.33
N VAL A 174 -0.95 -16.93 16.10
CA VAL A 174 -0.03 -18.06 16.27
C VAL A 174 -0.73 -19.32 15.79
N TYR A 175 0.00 -20.14 15.04
CA TYR A 175 -0.46 -21.39 14.45
C TYR A 175 0.45 -22.55 14.86
N ASP A 176 -0.09 -23.77 14.87
CA ASP A 176 0.70 -25.00 14.92
C ASP A 176 1.28 -25.35 13.52
N LEU A 177 1.89 -26.53 13.38
CA LEU A 177 2.43 -27.01 12.10
C LEU A 177 1.35 -27.44 11.10
N GLU A 178 0.13 -27.69 11.57
CA GLU A 178 -1.03 -28.06 10.74
C GLU A 178 -1.82 -26.82 10.29
N ASN A 179 -1.35 -25.61 10.66
CA ASN A 179 -2.00 -24.32 10.47
C ASN A 179 -3.30 -24.12 11.28
N ASN A 180 -3.50 -24.88 12.35
CA ASN A 180 -4.57 -24.58 13.30
C ASN A 180 -4.18 -23.35 14.12
N GLU A 181 -5.10 -22.40 14.26
CA GLU A 181 -4.89 -21.20 15.06
C GLU A 181 -4.90 -21.54 16.55
N ILE A 182 -3.82 -21.19 17.25
CA ILE A 182 -3.64 -21.39 18.69
C ILE A 182 -3.92 -20.09 19.46
N LEU A 183 -3.57 -18.94 18.87
CA LEU A 183 -3.74 -17.63 19.49
C LEU A 183 -4.11 -16.59 18.43
N ARG A 184 -5.01 -15.67 18.78
CA ARG A 184 -5.36 -14.48 18.00
C ARG A 184 -5.56 -13.31 18.94
N GLU A 185 -4.71 -12.29 18.81
CA GLU A 185 -4.72 -11.13 19.70
C GLU A 185 -4.49 -9.83 18.93
N ASP A 186 -5.35 -8.84 19.20
CA ASP A 186 -5.16 -7.48 18.70
C ASP A 186 -4.02 -6.79 19.46
N LEU A 187 -3.11 -6.18 18.72
CA LEU A 187 -2.07 -5.31 19.29
C LEU A 187 -2.56 -3.86 19.27
N PRO A 188 -2.00 -2.98 20.12
CA PRO A 188 -2.39 -1.57 20.14
C PRO A 188 -2.26 -0.90 18.77
N ALA A 189 -3.30 -0.16 18.39
CA ALA A 189 -3.30 0.62 17.15
C ALA A 189 -2.20 1.69 17.19
N THR A 190 -1.59 1.97 16.03
CA THR A 190 -0.42 2.84 15.93
C THR A 190 -0.36 3.56 14.58
N LEU A 191 0.20 4.77 14.57
CA LEU A 191 0.49 5.50 13.34
C LEU A 191 1.72 4.96 12.60
N GLU A 192 2.59 4.25 13.31
CA GLU A 192 3.83 3.73 12.75
C GLU A 192 4.10 2.28 13.17
N THR A 193 4.71 1.52 12.27
CA THR A 193 5.03 0.11 12.50
C THR A 193 6.31 -0.11 13.33
N SER A 194 6.85 0.95 13.94
CA SER A 194 8.05 0.90 14.79
C SER A 194 7.85 0.05 16.04
N LEU A 195 6.61 -0.01 16.56
CA LEU A 195 6.20 -0.86 17.69
C LEU A 195 6.33 -2.36 17.39
N ILE A 196 6.43 -2.74 16.10
CA ILE A 196 6.47 -4.13 15.64
C ILE A 196 7.84 -4.39 14.99
N GLY A 197 8.84 -4.57 15.84
CA GLY A 197 10.22 -4.83 15.41
C GLY A 197 10.48 -6.29 15.10
N ASN A 198 10.44 -7.15 16.12
CA ASN A 198 10.79 -8.56 16.02
C ASN A 198 9.81 -9.44 16.77
N ILE A 199 9.55 -10.63 16.24
CA ILE A 199 8.76 -11.67 16.90
C ILE A 199 9.74 -12.66 17.53
N GLN A 200 9.65 -12.85 18.84
CA GLN A 200 10.27 -13.98 19.54
C GLN A 200 9.20 -15.03 19.78
N LEU A 201 9.48 -16.26 19.36
CA LEU A 201 8.53 -17.36 19.44
C LEU A 201 9.20 -18.56 20.11
N SER A 202 8.56 -19.07 21.16
CA SER A 202 8.87 -20.35 21.80
C SER A 202 7.68 -21.31 21.64
N SER A 203 7.77 -22.49 22.25
CA SER A 203 6.70 -23.48 22.20
C SER A 203 5.44 -23.11 22.99
N ARG A 204 5.49 -22.09 23.86
CA ARG A 204 4.36 -21.69 24.73
C ARG A 204 4.18 -20.18 24.87
N ARG A 205 5.01 -19.40 24.16
CA ARG A 205 5.03 -17.95 24.33
C ARG A 205 5.44 -17.26 23.05
N VAL A 206 4.75 -16.17 22.75
CA VAL A 206 5.09 -15.24 21.69
C VAL A 206 5.30 -13.86 22.30
N THR A 207 6.34 -13.17 21.85
CA THR A 207 6.66 -11.81 22.28
C THR A 207 6.92 -10.96 21.05
N VAL A 208 6.17 -9.87 20.91
CA VAL A 208 6.40 -8.83 19.90
C VAL A 208 7.23 -7.73 20.55
N LYS A 209 8.45 -7.54 20.04
CA LYS A 209 9.38 -6.51 20.50
C LYS A 209 9.33 -5.30 19.57
N PRO A 210 9.34 -4.06 20.10
CA PRO A 210 9.58 -2.86 19.31
C PRO A 210 10.88 -2.93 18.51
N LYS A 211 10.99 -2.14 17.44
CA LYS A 211 12.27 -1.94 16.74
C LYS A 211 13.29 -1.40 17.74
N LYS A 212 14.58 -1.70 17.55
CA LYS A 212 15.63 -1.10 18.37
C LYS A 212 16.05 0.22 17.73
N ASN A 213 15.51 1.33 18.21
CA ASN A 213 15.93 2.68 17.83
C ASN A 213 15.65 3.67 18.98
N VAL A 214 16.09 4.92 18.82
CA VAL A 214 15.97 5.98 19.83
C VAL A 214 14.51 6.28 20.20
N LEU A 215 13.58 6.16 19.25
CA LEU A 215 12.16 6.47 19.46
C LEU A 215 11.41 5.37 20.22
N THR A 216 11.95 4.15 20.25
CA THR A 216 11.28 2.97 20.78
C THR A 216 12.02 2.30 21.93
N GLN A 217 13.07 2.95 22.46
CA GLN A 217 13.96 2.39 23.48
C GLN A 217 13.24 2.09 24.82
N ASP A 218 12.24 2.90 25.17
CA ASP A 218 11.51 2.81 26.44
C ASP A 218 10.21 1.99 26.33
N LEU A 219 9.95 1.42 25.15
CA LEU A 219 8.73 0.65 24.91
C LEU A 219 8.88 -0.80 25.35
N ASN A 220 7.88 -1.26 26.11
CA ASN A 220 7.85 -2.62 26.60
C ASN A 220 7.43 -3.62 25.51
N PRO A 221 8.05 -4.80 25.44
CA PRO A 221 7.55 -5.90 24.62
C PRO A 221 6.16 -6.35 25.07
N ILE A 222 5.32 -6.72 24.10
CA ILE A 222 4.00 -7.33 24.36
C ILE A 222 4.16 -8.84 24.24
N SER A 223 3.71 -9.60 25.24
CA SER A 223 3.86 -11.06 25.27
C SER A 223 2.55 -11.75 25.60
N PHE A 224 2.36 -12.93 25.01
CA PHE A 224 1.21 -13.80 25.23
C PHE A 224 1.69 -15.24 25.42
N GLU A 225 1.00 -15.97 26.29
CA GLU A 225 1.18 -17.40 26.47
C GLU A 225 0.09 -18.16 25.71
N PHE A 226 0.41 -19.36 25.23
CA PHE A 226 -0.50 -20.24 24.50
C PHE A 226 -0.05 -21.71 24.62
#